data_AF-A0AAU9NZ39-F1
#
_entry.id   AF-A0AAU9NZ39-F1
#
_cell.length_a   1.000
_cell.length_b   1.000
_cell.length_c   1.000
_cell.angle_alpha   90.00
_cell.angle_beta   90.00
_cell.angle_gamma   90.00
#
_symmetry.space_group_name_H-M   'P 1'
#
loop_
_entity.id
_entity.type
_entity.pdbx_description
1 polymer ?
#
loop_
_entity_poly.entity_id
_entity_poly.type
_entity_poly.pdbx_seq_one_letter_code
_entity_poly.pdbx_strand_id
1 'polypeptide(L)'
;MRTDYQGSSSPNFTSFGRSILSMKRDPVVHSIDHEIPHQEKEIEAFQRQVTQRFHELSAVDSQELLSVSWISKLLDVFLCCQEEFKAILFNHNSSLSKQPMDKLISDYFERSIKGLDVCNAIRDGIEQIRQWQKQLDIVLCALDNQKGLGEGQIRRAKKALIDLAIEMLDEKDSNTNLAQRNRSFGRYQKDSQGHKSLKHFRSLSWSVPRSWSSSKQLQAIGNNIVPPKTNEIIATNGLAVVVYTMSHVFLFVMWALVAAIPCQDRGLQSHFNMPKNFIWGAPILLLHERILEESKKKERRNTCGLLKEIYGIEKSARFMNELTDSIQFPLPEEKEEEVRKRVDELRVVYGALKNGLDPLEKQVREVFHRIVRSRTEGLDSIARGSD
;
A
#
# COMPACT_ATOMS: atom_id res chain seq x y z
N MET A 1 33.62 67.49 7.77
CA MET A 1 33.53 66.73 9.03
C MET A 1 34.30 65.43 8.81
N ARG A 2 35.52 65.36 9.37
CA ARG A 2 36.42 64.21 9.63
C ARG A 2 36.40 63.02 8.64
N THR A 3 37.41 62.88 7.76
CA THR A 3 38.67 62.06 7.88
C THR A 3 38.41 60.55 7.97
N ASP A 4 39.12 59.61 7.34
CA ASP A 4 40.14 59.53 6.30
C ASP A 4 40.43 58.02 6.05
N TYR A 5 40.77 57.67 4.80
CA TYR A 5 41.91 56.83 4.35
C TYR A 5 42.08 55.30 4.59
N GLN A 6 42.39 54.64 3.45
CA GLN A 6 43.41 53.60 3.12
C GLN A 6 43.28 52.18 3.71
N GLY A 7 43.68 51.09 3.04
CA GLY A 7 44.43 50.83 1.79
C GLY A 7 44.60 49.29 1.66
N SER A 8 44.28 48.68 0.52
CA SER A 8 45.17 48.15 -0.53
C SER A 8 46.29 47.14 -0.15
N SER A 9 46.34 46.09 -0.98
CA SER A 9 47.49 45.35 -1.56
C SER A 9 48.13 44.13 -0.87
N SER A 10 48.07 43.01 -1.59
CA SER A 10 48.93 41.82 -1.50
C SER A 10 50.41 42.14 -1.80
N PRO A 11 51.33 41.21 -1.49
CA PRO A 11 52.14 40.64 -2.58
C PRO A 11 52.53 39.15 -2.43
N ASN A 12 52.84 38.55 -3.57
CA ASN A 12 53.53 37.28 -3.75
C ASN A 12 55.04 37.39 -3.41
N PHE A 13 55.65 36.31 -2.93
CA PHE A 13 57.09 36.07 -3.02
C PHE A 13 57.38 34.66 -3.54
N THR A 14 58.35 34.57 -4.44
CA THR A 14 58.89 33.35 -5.05
C THR A 14 60.35 33.14 -4.62
N SER A 15 60.84 31.90 -4.83
CA SER A 15 62.24 31.45 -4.91
C SER A 15 62.94 31.01 -3.60
N PHE A 16 63.33 29.73 -3.52
CA PHE A 16 64.70 29.24 -3.77
C PHE A 16 64.77 27.71 -3.57
N GLY A 17 65.39 27.01 -4.53
CA GLY A 17 65.42 25.55 -4.58
C GLY A 17 66.50 24.87 -3.73
N ARG A 18 66.34 23.55 -3.59
CA ARG A 18 67.42 22.53 -3.56
C ARG A 18 66.81 21.14 -3.76
N SER A 19 67.24 20.47 -4.84
CA SER A 19 67.04 19.04 -5.06
C SER A 19 68.02 18.25 -4.19
N ILE A 20 67.52 17.19 -3.53
CA ILE A 20 68.34 16.06 -3.09
C ILE A 20 67.63 14.80 -3.60
N LEU A 21 68.22 14.19 -4.63
CA LEU A 21 67.91 12.83 -5.07
C LEU A 21 68.61 11.84 -4.13
N SER A 22 67.87 10.91 -3.52
CA SER A 22 68.44 9.65 -3.06
C SER A 22 67.36 8.58 -2.81
N MET A 23 67.59 7.43 -3.46
CA MET A 23 67.14 6.08 -3.11
C MET A 23 65.65 5.72 -3.18
N LYS A 24 65.28 5.38 -4.42
CA LYS A 24 64.58 4.13 -4.80
C LYS A 24 64.55 3.06 -3.70
N ARG A 25 63.39 2.91 -3.05
CA ARG A 25 62.87 1.64 -2.54
C ARG A 25 61.38 1.66 -2.82
N ASP A 26 60.99 0.90 -3.84
CA ASP A 26 59.61 0.58 -4.14
C ASP A 26 58.97 -0.03 -2.88
N PRO A 27 57.89 0.55 -2.32
CA PRO A 27 56.95 -0.27 -1.59
C PRO A 27 56.21 -1.07 -2.66
N VAL A 28 56.48 -2.38 -2.68
CA VAL A 28 55.63 -3.37 -3.33
C VAL A 28 54.19 -3.00 -3.00
N VAL A 29 53.46 -2.59 -4.04
CA VAL A 29 52.00 -2.49 -4.02
C VAL A 29 51.52 -3.92 -3.85
N HIS A 30 51.47 -4.39 -2.61
CA HIS A 30 50.51 -5.40 -2.23
C HIS A 30 49.16 -4.70 -2.34
N SER A 31 48.59 -4.78 -3.53
CA SER A 31 47.15 -4.73 -3.70
C SER A 31 46.62 -5.88 -2.85
N ILE A 32 46.37 -5.60 -1.58
CA ILE A 32 45.45 -6.37 -0.80
C ILE A 32 44.13 -6.08 -1.51
N ASP A 33 43.76 -6.97 -2.44
CA ASP A 33 42.35 -7.16 -2.75
C ASP A 33 41.69 -7.35 -1.38
N HIS A 34 41.09 -6.29 -0.86
CA HIS A 34 40.10 -6.43 0.18
C HIS A 34 38.99 -7.23 -0.48
N GLU A 35 39.06 -8.55 -0.32
CA GLU A 35 37.93 -9.43 -0.57
C GLU A 35 36.79 -8.88 0.29
N ILE A 36 35.93 -8.07 -0.32
CA ILE A 36 34.69 -7.63 0.29
C ILE A 36 34.01 -8.90 0.82
N PRO A 37 33.78 -9.01 2.14
CA PRO A 37 33.22 -10.22 2.73
C PRO A 37 31.98 -10.65 1.95
N HIS A 38 31.83 -11.95 1.66
CA HIS A 38 30.69 -12.49 0.91
C HIS A 38 29.33 -11.94 1.39
N GLN A 39 29.21 -11.71 2.70
CA GLN A 39 28.04 -11.11 3.33
C GLN A 39 27.77 -9.65 2.92
N GLU A 40 28.79 -8.82 2.76
CA GLU A 40 28.62 -7.42 2.31
C GLU A 40 28.13 -7.37 0.85
N LYS A 41 28.60 -8.31 0.00
CA LYS A 41 28.10 -8.47 -1.38
C LYS A 41 26.63 -8.92 -1.43
N GLU A 42 26.22 -9.83 -0.54
CA GLU A 42 24.83 -10.29 -0.43
C GLU A 42 23.88 -9.15 -0.01
N ILE A 43 24.29 -8.33 0.98
CA ILE A 43 23.52 -7.17 1.44
C ILE A 43 23.42 -6.09 0.35
N GLU A 44 24.52 -5.82 -0.35
CA GLU A 44 24.51 -4.87 -1.46
C GLU A 44 23.61 -5.34 -2.60
N ALA A 45 23.66 -6.64 -2.94
CA ALA A 45 22.80 -7.22 -3.96
C ALA A 45 21.31 -7.08 -3.60
N PHE A 46 20.94 -7.34 -2.34
CA PHE A 46 19.57 -7.13 -1.86
C PHE A 46 19.12 -5.68 -2.02
N GLN A 47 19.93 -4.70 -1.60
CA GLN A 47 19.58 -3.29 -1.77
C GLN A 47 19.39 -2.91 -3.23
N ARG A 48 20.28 -3.37 -4.12
CA ARG A 48 20.18 -3.12 -5.57
C ARG A 48 18.91 -3.74 -6.16
N GLN A 49 18.55 -4.95 -5.76
CA GLN A 49 17.32 -5.63 -6.20
C GLN A 49 16.06 -4.87 -5.74
N VAL A 50 16.02 -4.43 -4.48
CA VAL A 50 14.94 -3.59 -3.97
C VAL A 50 14.86 -2.28 -4.77
N THR A 51 15.99 -1.60 -4.99
CA THR A 51 16.03 -0.37 -5.80
C THR A 51 15.47 -0.60 -7.20
N GLN A 52 15.93 -1.64 -7.89
CA GLN A 52 15.52 -1.93 -9.26
C GLN A 52 14.01 -2.18 -9.35
N ARG A 53 13.47 -3.03 -8.47
CA ARG A 53 12.04 -3.35 -8.45
C ARG A 53 11.16 -2.13 -8.19
N PHE A 54 11.55 -1.30 -7.22
CA PHE A 54 10.80 -0.07 -6.93
C PHE A 54 10.98 0.99 -8.00
N HIS A 55 12.13 1.03 -8.67
CA HIS A 55 12.33 1.91 -9.82
C HIS A 55 11.39 1.53 -10.98
N GLU A 56 11.27 0.24 -11.30
CA GLU A 56 10.34 -0.26 -12.32
C GLU A 56 8.88 0.05 -11.97
N LEU A 57 8.48 -0.14 -10.72
CA LEU A 57 7.14 0.26 -10.23
C LEU A 57 6.90 1.77 -10.36
N SER A 58 7.96 2.57 -10.18
CA SER A 58 7.93 4.03 -10.25
C SER A 58 7.93 4.60 -11.66
N ALA A 59 8.36 3.82 -12.66
CA ALA A 59 8.43 4.21 -14.07
C ALA A 59 7.07 4.13 -14.80
N VAL A 60 6.05 3.58 -14.14
CA VAL A 60 4.71 3.40 -14.70
C VAL A 60 4.01 4.75 -14.93
N ASP A 61 3.26 4.87 -16.03
CA ASP A 61 2.47 6.06 -16.35
C ASP A 61 1.48 6.43 -15.25
N SER A 62 1.19 7.72 -15.10
CA SER A 62 0.23 8.21 -14.10
C SER A 62 -1.20 7.69 -14.33
N GLN A 63 -1.52 7.17 -15.52
CA GLN A 63 -2.81 6.54 -15.82
C GLN A 63 -2.91 5.09 -15.32
N GLU A 64 -1.79 4.43 -15.05
CA GLU A 64 -1.74 3.05 -14.56
C GLU A 64 -1.44 2.96 -13.07
N LEU A 65 -0.86 4.03 -12.50
CA LEU A 65 -0.61 4.17 -11.06
C LEU A 65 -1.90 3.93 -10.26
N LEU A 66 -1.79 3.13 -9.19
CA LEU A 66 -2.92 2.73 -8.33
C LEU A 66 -4.07 2.01 -9.07
N SER A 67 -3.83 1.42 -10.24
CA SER A 67 -4.76 0.41 -10.81
C SER A 67 -4.67 -0.91 -10.05
N VAL A 68 -5.68 -1.78 -10.21
CA VAL A 68 -5.62 -3.16 -9.65
C VAL A 68 -4.36 -3.89 -10.12
N SER A 69 -4.00 -3.71 -11.39
CA SER A 69 -2.78 -4.32 -11.95
C SER A 69 -1.50 -3.80 -11.30
N TRP A 70 -1.43 -2.50 -11.01
CA TRP A 70 -0.27 -1.89 -10.36
C TRP A 70 -0.15 -2.33 -8.90
N ILE A 71 -1.26 -2.40 -8.17
CA ILE A 71 -1.27 -2.93 -6.79
C ILE A 71 -0.83 -4.39 -6.77
N SER A 72 -1.28 -5.19 -7.74
CA SER A 72 -0.86 -6.59 -7.86
C SER A 72 0.66 -6.70 -8.06
N LYS A 73 1.24 -5.89 -8.95
CA LYS A 73 2.70 -5.80 -9.15
C LYS A 73 3.45 -5.35 -7.89
N LEU A 74 2.88 -4.40 -7.13
CA LEU A 74 3.47 -3.96 -5.86
C LEU A 74 3.52 -5.11 -4.85
N LEU A 75 2.47 -5.92 -4.76
CA LEU A 75 2.44 -7.10 -3.89
C LEU A 75 3.44 -8.16 -4.34
N ASP A 76 3.58 -8.39 -5.65
CA ASP A 76 4.59 -9.32 -6.18
C ASP A 76 6.02 -8.87 -5.84
N VAL A 77 6.31 -7.57 -6.00
CA VAL A 77 7.59 -6.98 -5.58
C VAL A 77 7.83 -7.16 -4.09
N PHE A 78 6.82 -6.90 -3.25
CA PHE A 78 6.91 -7.12 -1.81
C PHE A 78 7.22 -8.59 -1.47
N LEU A 79 6.51 -9.54 -2.07
CA LEU A 79 6.71 -10.97 -1.85
C LEU A 79 8.12 -11.42 -2.27
N CYS A 80 8.64 -10.90 -3.39
CA CYS A 80 9.99 -11.21 -3.83
C CYS A 80 11.05 -10.65 -2.85
N CYS A 81 10.88 -9.40 -2.41
CA CYS A 81 11.76 -8.80 -1.40
C CYS A 81 11.71 -9.56 -0.07
N GLN A 82 10.52 -10.07 0.30
CA GLN A 82 10.32 -10.86 1.52
C GLN A 82 11.05 -12.20 1.44
N GLU A 83 11.01 -12.88 0.30
CA GLU A 83 11.71 -14.16 0.09
C GLU A 83 13.24 -13.98 0.18
N GLU A 84 13.79 -12.96 -0.48
CA GLU A 84 15.22 -12.63 -0.39
C GLU A 84 15.62 -12.26 1.05
N PHE A 85 14.82 -11.42 1.71
CA PHE A 85 15.01 -11.08 3.12
C PHE A 85 15.07 -12.33 4.00
N LYS A 86 14.13 -13.26 3.81
CA LYS A 86 14.09 -14.52 4.54
C LYS A 86 15.33 -15.38 4.25
N ALA A 87 15.75 -15.49 2.99
CA ALA A 87 16.94 -16.25 2.61
C ALA A 87 18.20 -15.71 3.30
N ILE A 88 18.38 -14.38 3.32
CA ILE A 88 19.50 -13.74 4.01
C ILE A 88 19.46 -14.05 5.52
N LEU A 89 18.30 -13.90 6.17
CA LEU A 89 18.19 -14.24 7.60
C LEU A 89 18.52 -15.71 7.86
N PHE A 90 18.05 -16.62 7.01
CA PHE A 90 18.31 -18.06 7.15
C PHE A 90 19.80 -18.39 6.97
N ASN A 91 20.48 -17.77 6.00
CA ASN A 91 21.91 -17.96 5.77
C ASN A 91 22.77 -17.53 6.97
N HIS A 92 22.29 -16.55 7.75
CA HIS A 92 23.00 -16.00 8.91
C HIS A 92 22.35 -16.34 10.25
N ASN A 93 21.66 -17.50 10.33
CA ASN A 93 20.84 -17.88 11.48
C ASN A 93 21.57 -17.81 12.84
N SER A 94 22.85 -18.22 12.88
CA SER A 94 23.68 -18.18 14.09
C SER A 94 23.94 -16.78 14.67
N SER A 95 23.73 -15.74 13.86
CA SER A 95 23.90 -14.34 14.27
C SER A 95 22.59 -13.73 14.75
N LEU A 96 21.45 -14.40 14.54
CA LEU A 96 20.13 -13.85 14.84
C LEU A 96 19.79 -13.89 16.33
N SER A 97 20.32 -14.86 17.08
CA SER A 97 20.12 -14.92 18.54
C SER A 97 21.04 -13.99 19.33
N LYS A 98 21.98 -13.31 18.67
CA LYS A 98 22.94 -12.40 19.30
C LYS A 98 22.42 -10.98 19.32
N GLN A 99 22.69 -10.25 20.41
CA GLN A 99 22.43 -8.81 20.44
C GLN A 99 23.35 -8.06 19.48
N PRO A 100 22.86 -7.02 18.78
CA PRO A 100 21.51 -6.43 18.85
C PRO A 100 20.50 -7.03 17.85
N MET A 101 20.85 -8.11 17.15
CA MET A 101 20.08 -8.64 16.02
C MET A 101 18.75 -9.28 16.45
N ASP A 102 18.76 -10.00 17.57
CA ASP A 102 17.58 -10.59 18.22
C ASP A 102 16.45 -9.58 18.40
N LYS A 103 16.80 -8.40 18.92
CA LYS A 103 15.88 -7.29 19.15
C LYS A 103 15.37 -6.70 17.84
N LEU A 104 16.26 -6.44 16.88
CA LEU A 104 15.87 -5.85 15.60
C LEU A 104 14.87 -6.72 14.85
N ILE A 105 15.05 -8.05 14.90
CA ILE A 105 14.14 -9.01 14.28
C ILE A 105 12.83 -9.13 15.05
N SER A 106 12.89 -9.21 16.38
CA SER A 106 11.70 -9.22 17.23
C SER A 106 10.83 -8.00 16.97
N ASP A 107 11.43 -6.81 16.96
CA ASP A 107 10.75 -5.54 16.69
C ASP A 107 10.14 -5.53 15.27
N TYR A 108 10.84 -6.09 14.26
CA TYR A 108 10.30 -6.25 12.91
C TYR A 108 9.06 -7.16 12.89
N PHE A 109 9.11 -8.30 13.57
CA PHE A 109 7.98 -9.21 13.60
C PHE A 109 6.82 -8.67 14.41
N GLU A 110 7.05 -7.89 15.47
CA GLU A 110 5.99 -7.22 16.19
C GLU A 110 5.26 -6.19 15.31
N ARG A 111 6.00 -5.41 14.52
CA ARG A 111 5.40 -4.55 13.47
C ARG A 111 4.64 -5.36 12.42
N SER A 112 5.15 -6.52 12.04
CA SER A 112 4.52 -7.37 11.03
C SER A 112 3.11 -7.83 11.42
N ILE A 113 2.86 -8.03 12.72
CA ILE A 113 1.53 -8.36 13.26
C ILE A 113 0.53 -7.25 12.94
N LYS A 114 0.93 -5.98 13.05
CA LYS A 114 0.06 -4.84 12.73
C LYS A 114 -0.32 -4.84 11.25
N GLY A 115 0.58 -5.30 10.37
CA GLY A 115 0.23 -5.49 8.95
C GLY A 115 -0.77 -6.63 8.69
N LEU A 116 -0.91 -7.61 9.60
CA LEU A 116 -1.98 -8.61 9.49
C LEU A 116 -3.37 -7.96 9.66
N ASP A 117 -3.48 -7.01 10.59
CA ASP A 117 -4.71 -6.22 10.77
C ASP A 117 -5.01 -5.39 9.52
N VAL A 118 -3.98 -4.80 8.90
CA VAL A 118 -4.11 -4.09 7.61
C VAL A 118 -4.61 -5.05 6.53
N CYS A 119 -4.00 -6.23 6.35
CA CYS A 119 -4.44 -7.21 5.36
C CYS A 119 -5.91 -7.62 5.54
N ASN A 120 -6.39 -7.77 6.78
CA ASN A 120 -7.79 -8.06 7.06
C ASN A 120 -8.72 -6.92 6.61
N ALA A 121 -8.36 -5.68 6.93
CA ALA A 121 -9.14 -4.52 6.52
C ALA A 121 -9.15 -4.34 4.99
N ILE A 122 -8.02 -4.60 4.35
CA ILE A 122 -7.89 -4.55 2.89
C ILE A 122 -8.78 -5.60 2.22
N ARG A 123 -8.82 -6.83 2.75
CA ARG A 123 -9.76 -7.86 2.28
C ARG A 123 -11.21 -7.39 2.41
N ASP A 124 -11.56 -6.77 3.53
CA ASP A 124 -12.93 -6.26 3.75
C ASP A 124 -13.24 -5.10 2.76
N GLY A 125 -12.28 -4.22 2.48
CA GLY A 125 -12.39 -3.20 1.44
C GLY A 125 -12.54 -3.78 0.03
N ILE A 126 -11.85 -4.87 -0.30
CA ILE A 126 -12.04 -5.61 -1.56
C ILE A 126 -13.48 -6.16 -1.66
N GLU A 127 -14.02 -6.71 -0.57
CA GLU A 127 -15.41 -7.20 -0.55
C GLU A 127 -16.41 -6.06 -0.73
N GLN A 128 -16.13 -4.86 -0.19
CA GLN A 128 -16.95 -3.68 -0.43
C GLN A 128 -16.94 -3.29 -1.92
N ILE A 129 -15.78 -3.28 -2.57
CA ILE A 129 -15.70 -3.03 -4.03
C ILE A 129 -16.50 -4.09 -4.80
N ARG A 130 -16.50 -5.35 -4.34
CA ARG A 130 -17.30 -6.44 -4.92
C ARG A 130 -18.81 -6.20 -4.77
N GLN A 131 -19.25 -5.55 -3.70
CA GLN A 131 -20.66 -5.15 -3.53
C GLN A 131 -21.03 -4.08 -4.57
N TRP A 132 -20.19 -3.06 -4.75
CA TRP A 132 -20.38 -2.05 -5.80
C TRP A 132 -20.43 -2.68 -7.19
N GLN A 133 -19.57 -3.67 -7.45
CA GLN A 133 -19.57 -4.42 -8.70
C GLN A 133 -20.93 -5.11 -8.96
N LYS A 134 -21.61 -5.63 -7.93
CA LYS A 134 -22.94 -6.23 -8.08
C LYS A 134 -23.99 -5.19 -8.47
N GLN A 135 -23.90 -3.97 -7.93
CA GLN A 135 -24.80 -2.88 -8.35
C GLN A 135 -24.56 -2.48 -9.81
N LEU A 136 -23.29 -2.40 -10.23
CA LEU A 136 -22.94 -2.13 -11.62
C LEU A 136 -23.43 -3.23 -12.58
N ASP A 137 -23.39 -4.50 -12.16
CA ASP A 137 -23.94 -5.61 -12.92
C ASP A 137 -25.44 -5.43 -13.21
N ILE A 138 -26.20 -4.96 -12.21
CA ILE A 138 -27.63 -4.67 -12.36
C ILE A 138 -27.85 -3.52 -13.36
N VAL A 139 -27.03 -2.46 -13.29
CA VAL A 139 -27.09 -1.32 -14.23
C VAL A 139 -26.82 -1.79 -15.65
N LEU A 140 -25.74 -2.56 -15.85
CA LEU A 140 -25.39 -3.12 -17.15
C LEU A 140 -26.51 -4.02 -17.67
N CYS A 141 -27.00 -4.97 -16.88
CA CYS A 141 -28.10 -5.86 -17.30
C CYS A 141 -29.41 -5.13 -17.61
N ALA A 142 -29.69 -4.02 -16.93
CA ALA A 142 -30.90 -3.24 -17.18
C ALA A 142 -30.83 -2.46 -18.50
N LEU A 143 -29.64 -1.99 -18.88
CA LEU A 143 -29.41 -1.12 -20.03
C LEU A 143 -28.85 -1.84 -21.26
N ASP A 144 -28.42 -3.09 -21.11
CA ASP A 144 -27.94 -3.94 -22.21
C ASP A 144 -29.12 -4.52 -22.97
N ASN A 145 -29.74 -3.71 -23.84
CA ASN A 145 -30.89 -4.12 -24.63
C ASN A 145 -30.77 -3.66 -26.09
N GLN A 146 -30.78 -4.63 -27.02
CA GLN A 146 -30.61 -4.37 -28.47
C GLN A 146 -31.87 -3.90 -29.18
N LYS A 147 -33.05 -3.96 -28.53
CA LYS A 147 -34.36 -3.69 -29.15
C LYS A 147 -35.02 -2.39 -28.67
N GLY A 148 -34.26 -1.51 -28.01
CA GLY A 148 -34.74 -0.24 -27.44
C GLY A 148 -34.78 -0.23 -25.91
N LEU A 149 -34.60 0.97 -25.33
CA LEU A 149 -34.65 1.21 -23.89
C LEU A 149 -36.05 1.61 -23.43
N GLY A 150 -36.66 0.82 -22.54
CA GLY A 150 -37.94 1.13 -21.92
C GLY A 150 -37.84 1.89 -20.60
N GLU A 151 -38.93 2.55 -20.18
CA GLU A 151 -38.98 3.30 -18.92
C GLU A 151 -38.67 2.43 -17.68
N GLY A 152 -39.14 1.17 -17.67
CA GLY A 152 -38.84 0.23 -16.58
C GLY A 152 -37.35 -0.09 -16.45
N GLN A 153 -36.62 -0.15 -17.56
CA GLN A 153 -35.17 -0.41 -17.58
C GLN A 153 -34.39 0.77 -17.01
N ILE A 154 -34.74 1.99 -17.43
CA ILE A 154 -34.14 3.22 -16.89
C ILE A 154 -34.42 3.34 -15.39
N ARG A 155 -35.65 3.08 -14.93
CA ARG A 155 -35.99 3.11 -13.49
C ARG A 155 -35.20 2.08 -12.68
N ARG A 156 -34.98 0.87 -13.23
CA ARG A 156 -34.17 -0.17 -12.57
C ARG A 156 -32.70 0.24 -12.48
N ALA A 157 -32.13 0.75 -13.57
CA ALA A 157 -30.75 1.24 -13.60
C ALA A 157 -30.55 2.40 -12.62
N LYS A 158 -31.45 3.38 -12.64
CA LYS A 158 -31.45 4.52 -11.72
C LYS A 158 -31.48 4.08 -10.25
N LYS A 159 -32.34 3.12 -9.90
CA LYS A 159 -32.37 2.59 -8.54
C LYS A 159 -31.02 1.98 -8.12
N ALA A 160 -30.42 1.15 -8.97
CA ALA A 160 -29.12 0.54 -8.68
C ALA A 160 -27.99 1.58 -8.57
N LEU A 161 -28.04 2.66 -9.36
CA LEU A 161 -27.09 3.78 -9.26
C LEU A 161 -27.25 4.56 -7.94
N ILE A 162 -28.48 4.75 -7.46
CA ILE A 162 -28.75 5.36 -6.16
C ILE A 162 -28.25 4.46 -5.03
N ASP A 163 -28.55 3.16 -5.07
CA ASP A 163 -28.11 2.18 -4.08
C ASP A 163 -26.56 2.14 -4.03
N LEU A 164 -25.89 2.15 -5.20
CA LEU A 164 -24.43 2.26 -5.32
C LEU A 164 -23.90 3.56 -4.69
N ALA A 165 -24.51 4.70 -4.99
CA ALA A 165 -24.08 5.99 -4.44
C ALA A 165 -24.19 6.02 -2.90
N ILE A 166 -25.24 5.40 -2.34
CA ILE A 166 -25.39 5.24 -0.89
C ILE A 166 -24.28 4.36 -0.33
N GLU A 167 -24.04 3.18 -0.93
CA GLU A 167 -22.98 2.24 -0.49
C GLU A 167 -21.58 2.87 -0.52
N MET A 168 -21.29 3.76 -1.48
CA MET A 168 -20.00 4.46 -1.57
C MET A 168 -19.86 5.62 -0.56
N LEU A 169 -20.97 6.16 -0.03
CA LEU A 169 -20.98 7.23 0.96
C LEU A 169 -20.96 6.71 2.41
N ASP A 170 -21.47 5.50 2.67
CA ASP A 170 -21.70 4.93 4.01
C ASP A 170 -20.40 4.68 4.83
N GLU A 171 -19.22 4.79 4.20
CA GLU A 171 -17.94 4.81 4.91
C GLU A 171 -17.75 6.03 5.82
N LYS A 172 -18.47 7.13 5.55
CA LYS A 172 -18.34 8.37 6.33
C LYS A 172 -19.16 8.35 7.61
N ASP A 173 -20.23 7.55 7.64
CA ASP A 173 -21.25 7.55 8.72
C ASP A 173 -21.30 6.23 9.51
N SER A 174 -20.24 5.41 9.46
CA SER A 174 -20.12 4.18 10.27
C SER A 174 -20.09 4.43 11.80
N ASN A 175 -20.33 5.66 12.26
CA ASN A 175 -20.66 6.03 13.62
C ASN A 175 -22.15 5.89 13.97
N THR A 176 -23.03 5.63 13.00
CA THR A 176 -24.46 5.44 13.27
C THR A 176 -24.98 4.12 12.71
N ASN A 177 -25.45 3.29 13.64
CA ASN A 177 -26.10 2.00 13.42
C ASN A 177 -27.09 2.00 12.24
N LEU A 178 -26.83 1.19 11.21
CA LEU A 178 -27.91 0.57 10.44
C LEU A 178 -27.80 -0.95 10.59
N ALA A 179 -28.50 -1.45 11.60
CA ALA A 179 -28.84 -2.86 11.67
C ALA A 179 -29.48 -3.25 10.33
N GLN A 180 -28.82 -4.13 9.57
CA GLN A 180 -29.44 -4.88 8.50
C GLN A 180 -30.64 -5.63 9.09
N ARG A 181 -31.81 -4.99 9.05
CA ARG A 181 -33.09 -5.64 9.29
C ARG A 181 -33.36 -6.52 8.07
N ASN A 182 -32.94 -7.77 8.18
CA ASN A 182 -33.46 -8.86 7.35
C ASN A 182 -34.99 -8.85 7.45
N ARG A 183 -35.66 -8.35 6.42
CA ARG A 183 -37.10 -8.50 6.21
C ARG A 183 -37.35 -9.95 5.77
N SER A 184 -37.44 -10.86 6.72
CA SER A 184 -38.10 -12.15 6.50
C SER A 184 -39.57 -12.03 6.92
N PHE A 185 -40.45 -12.49 6.03
CA PHE A 185 -41.89 -12.52 6.16
C PHE A 185 -42.37 -13.24 7.43
N GLY A 186 -43.56 -12.84 7.89
CA GLY A 186 -44.06 -13.06 9.24
C GLY A 186 -44.42 -14.50 9.64
N ARG A 187 -44.58 -14.67 10.97
CA ARG A 187 -45.82 -15.18 11.60
C ARG A 187 -45.86 -14.73 13.07
N TYR A 188 -47.06 -14.34 13.49
CA TYR A 188 -47.45 -14.06 14.87
C TYR A 188 -47.22 -15.28 15.77
N GLN A 189 -46.59 -15.10 16.93
CA GLN A 189 -46.94 -15.88 18.11
C GLN A 189 -46.66 -15.10 19.39
N LYS A 190 -47.74 -14.93 20.17
CA LYS A 190 -47.74 -14.51 21.57
C LYS A 190 -47.18 -15.70 22.36
N ASP A 191 -46.19 -15.50 23.23
CA ASP A 191 -46.13 -16.19 24.51
C ASP A 191 -45.09 -15.59 25.47
N SER A 192 -45.39 -15.83 26.74
CA SER A 192 -44.93 -15.11 27.92
C SER A 192 -43.73 -15.79 28.56
N GLN A 193 -42.91 -14.98 29.26
CA GLN A 193 -41.98 -15.36 30.35
C GLN A 193 -40.85 -16.37 30.06
N GLY A 194 -39.63 -16.01 30.47
CA GLY A 194 -38.60 -16.98 30.82
C GLY A 194 -37.18 -16.58 30.44
N HIS A 195 -36.40 -16.23 31.46
CA HIS A 195 -34.95 -16.05 31.42
C HIS A 195 -34.22 -17.07 30.54
N LYS A 196 -33.29 -16.56 29.72
CA LYS A 196 -31.89 -17.00 29.64
C LYS A 196 -31.14 -16.03 28.74
N SER A 197 -30.05 -15.47 29.25
CA SER A 197 -29.10 -14.69 28.47
C SER A 197 -28.68 -15.53 27.27
N LEU A 198 -29.17 -15.13 26.10
CA LEU A 198 -28.73 -15.65 24.82
C LEU A 198 -27.27 -15.27 24.68
N LYS A 199 -26.42 -16.23 25.04
CA LYS A 199 -25.00 -16.29 24.70
C LYS A 199 -24.86 -15.70 23.31
N HIS A 200 -24.12 -14.60 23.21
CA HIS A 200 -23.68 -14.04 21.95
C HIS A 200 -23.13 -15.19 21.11
N PHE A 201 -23.91 -15.61 20.10
CA PHE A 201 -23.36 -16.32 18.97
C PHE A 201 -22.35 -15.33 18.37
N ARG A 202 -21.09 -15.48 18.75
CA ARG A 202 -19.97 -14.90 18.03
C ARG A 202 -20.05 -15.55 16.66
N SER A 203 -20.73 -14.89 15.72
CA SER A 203 -20.39 -15.09 14.32
C SER A 203 -18.88 -14.90 14.26
N LEU A 204 -18.18 -15.86 13.67
CA LEU A 204 -16.81 -15.69 13.19
C LEU A 204 -16.84 -14.72 12.00
N SER A 205 -17.55 -13.61 12.12
CA SER A 205 -17.43 -12.47 11.24
C SER A 205 -16.08 -11.89 11.55
N TRP A 206 -15.17 -12.12 10.62
CA TRP A 206 -13.81 -11.61 10.57
C TRP A 206 -13.75 -10.08 10.39
N SER A 207 -14.77 -9.39 10.89
CA SER A 207 -14.98 -7.96 10.79
C SER A 207 -14.05 -7.24 11.75
N VAL A 208 -13.40 -6.21 11.22
CA VAL A 208 -12.51 -5.34 11.98
C VAL A 208 -13.26 -4.65 13.15
N PRO A 209 -12.68 -4.57 14.37
CA PRO A 209 -13.30 -3.90 15.51
C PRO A 209 -13.56 -2.41 15.25
N ARG A 210 -14.64 -1.86 15.83
CA ARG A 210 -15.03 -0.43 15.73
C ARG A 210 -13.97 0.57 16.21
N SER A 211 -12.95 0.12 16.94
CA SER A 211 -11.82 0.94 17.43
C SER A 211 -10.61 0.95 16.48
N TRP A 212 -10.69 0.23 15.37
CA TRP A 212 -9.62 0.16 14.39
C TRP A 212 -9.49 1.45 13.59
N SER A 213 -8.26 1.75 13.20
CA SER A 213 -7.93 2.92 12.39
C SER A 213 -6.68 2.58 11.59
N SER A 214 -6.76 2.73 10.27
CA SER A 214 -5.62 2.47 9.40
C SER A 214 -4.45 3.39 9.76
N SER A 215 -4.73 4.67 10.05
CA SER A 215 -3.71 5.64 10.44
C SER A 215 -2.93 5.21 11.69
N LYS A 216 -3.60 4.71 12.72
CA LYS A 216 -2.95 4.20 13.94
C LYS A 216 -2.14 2.93 13.68
N GLN A 217 -2.62 2.04 12.82
CA GLN A 217 -1.85 0.83 12.45
C GLN A 217 -0.60 1.20 11.66
N LEU A 218 -0.72 2.10 10.68
CA LEU A 218 0.42 2.59 9.91
C LEU A 218 1.42 3.34 10.78
N GLN A 219 0.95 4.14 11.74
CA GLN A 219 1.81 4.77 12.73
C GLN A 219 2.51 3.71 13.59
N ALA A 220 1.80 2.69 14.07
CA ALA A 220 2.39 1.61 14.86
C ALA A 220 3.45 0.81 14.06
N ILE A 221 3.25 0.63 12.75
CA ILE A 221 4.24 0.00 11.86
C ILE A 221 5.44 0.94 11.67
N GLY A 222 5.23 2.24 11.46
CA GLY A 222 6.29 3.21 11.22
C GLY A 222 7.05 3.67 12.46
N ASN A 223 6.48 3.46 13.65
CA ASN A 223 7.10 3.87 14.91
C ASN A 223 8.41 3.11 15.14
N ASN A 224 9.43 3.84 15.60
CA ASN A 224 10.74 3.32 15.98
C ASN A 224 11.54 2.64 14.86
N ILE A 225 11.27 2.93 13.58
CA ILE A 225 12.17 2.54 12.50
C ILE A 225 13.33 3.56 12.44
N VAL A 226 14.45 3.23 13.08
CA VAL A 226 15.62 4.10 13.18
C VAL A 226 16.74 3.58 12.28
N PRO A 227 17.47 4.46 11.54
CA PRO A 227 18.61 4.02 10.74
C PRO A 227 19.67 3.36 11.63
N PRO A 228 20.21 2.19 11.23
CA PRO A 228 21.20 1.48 12.02
C PRO A 228 22.47 2.32 12.15
N LYS A 229 23.02 2.41 13.36
CA LYS A 229 24.26 3.15 13.63
C LYS A 229 25.46 2.36 13.09
N THR A 230 26.56 3.04 12.76
CA THR A 230 27.80 2.39 12.29
C THR A 230 28.25 1.23 13.19
N ASN A 231 28.15 1.40 14.51
CA ASN A 231 28.51 0.35 15.47
C ASN A 231 27.57 -0.87 15.40
N GLU A 232 26.28 -0.66 15.15
CA GLU A 232 25.28 -1.73 14.99
C GLU A 232 25.48 -2.46 13.65
N ILE A 233 25.84 -1.73 12.60
CA ILE A 233 26.19 -2.30 11.29
C ILE A 233 27.41 -3.22 11.44
N ILE A 234 28.46 -2.76 12.12
CA ILE A 234 29.67 -3.57 12.37
C ILE A 234 29.32 -4.78 13.25
N ALA A 235 28.55 -4.60 14.32
CA ALA A 235 28.19 -5.68 15.25
C ALA A 235 27.30 -6.77 14.61
N THR A 236 26.50 -6.41 13.59
CA THR A 236 25.60 -7.34 12.89
C THR A 236 26.14 -7.77 11.53
N ASN A 237 27.38 -7.45 11.21
CA ASN A 237 27.98 -7.65 9.87
C ASN A 237 27.05 -7.14 8.74
N GLY A 238 26.35 -6.03 9.00
CA GLY A 238 25.43 -5.37 8.07
C GLY A 238 24.00 -5.91 8.04
N LEU A 239 23.65 -6.99 8.75
CA LEU A 239 22.27 -7.52 8.75
C LEU A 239 21.23 -6.52 9.28
N ALA A 240 21.62 -5.60 10.16
CA ALA A 240 20.74 -4.52 10.61
C ALA A 240 20.22 -3.67 9.44
N VAL A 241 21.03 -3.49 8.39
CA VAL A 241 20.66 -2.75 7.18
C VAL A 241 19.58 -3.48 6.36
N VAL A 242 19.64 -4.82 6.33
CA VAL A 242 18.67 -5.67 5.66
C VAL A 242 17.30 -5.58 6.35
N VAL A 243 17.27 -5.70 7.68
CA VAL A 243 16.03 -5.51 8.49
C VAL A 243 15.49 -4.09 8.34
N TYR A 244 16.36 -3.09 8.34
CA TYR A 244 15.97 -1.69 8.16
C TYR A 244 15.33 -1.43 6.78
N THR A 245 15.92 -1.98 5.72
CA THR A 245 15.41 -1.90 4.34
C THR A 245 14.04 -2.58 4.25
N MET A 246 13.94 -3.82 4.73
CA MET A 246 12.68 -4.58 4.68
C MET A 246 11.57 -3.92 5.51
N SER A 247 11.92 -3.29 6.65
CA SER A 247 10.95 -2.54 7.47
C SER A 247 10.33 -1.37 6.71
N HIS A 248 11.11 -0.65 5.89
CA HIS A 248 10.60 0.44 5.06
C HIS A 248 9.76 -0.06 3.88
N VAL A 249 10.22 -1.12 3.21
CA VAL A 249 9.45 -1.78 2.14
C VAL A 249 8.09 -2.23 2.66
N PHE A 250 8.06 -2.89 3.83
CA PHE A 250 6.84 -3.32 4.50
C PHE A 250 5.91 -2.15 4.82
N LEU A 251 6.43 -1.10 5.47
CA LEU A 251 5.65 0.09 5.81
C LEU A 251 5.04 0.75 4.57
N PHE A 252 5.83 0.92 3.51
CA PHE A 252 5.36 1.52 2.27
C PHE A 252 4.25 0.71 1.61
N VAL A 253 4.41 -0.62 1.52
CA VAL A 253 3.41 -1.50 0.90
C VAL A 253 2.10 -1.48 1.69
N MET A 254 2.17 -1.57 3.02
CA MET A 254 0.98 -1.49 3.87
C MET A 254 0.27 -0.14 3.72
N TRP A 255 1.02 0.96 3.63
CA TRP A 255 0.45 2.28 3.39
C TRP A 255 -0.17 2.43 2.00
N ALA A 256 0.50 1.94 0.95
CA ALA A 256 -0.01 2.00 -0.41
C ALA A 256 -1.32 1.20 -0.57
N LEU A 257 -1.44 0.05 0.12
CA LEU A 257 -2.69 -0.71 0.19
C LEU A 257 -3.81 0.09 0.86
N VAL A 258 -3.53 0.67 2.03
CA VAL A 258 -4.48 1.55 2.76
C VAL A 258 -4.87 2.77 1.92
N ALA A 259 -3.94 3.32 1.15
CA ALA A 259 -4.23 4.45 0.27
C ALA A 259 -5.13 4.06 -0.90
N ALA A 260 -4.89 2.90 -1.52
CA ALA A 260 -5.60 2.43 -2.70
C ALA A 260 -7.01 1.92 -2.38
N ILE A 261 -7.14 1.06 -1.37
CA ILE A 261 -8.36 0.27 -1.12
C ILE A 261 -9.18 0.94 0.00
N PRO A 262 -10.52 0.93 -0.08
CA PRO A 262 -11.39 1.49 0.94
C PRO A 262 -11.07 0.92 2.32
N CYS A 263 -10.83 1.82 3.27
CA CYS A 263 -10.59 1.46 4.65
C CYS A 263 -10.80 2.65 5.59
N GLN A 264 -11.15 2.35 6.83
CA GLN A 264 -11.42 3.35 7.86
C GLN A 264 -10.15 4.15 8.22
N ASP A 265 -10.29 5.48 8.25
CA ASP A 265 -9.24 6.41 8.69
C ASP A 265 -7.89 6.19 7.98
N ARG A 266 -7.89 6.36 6.65
CA ARG A 266 -6.76 6.08 5.74
C ARG A 266 -5.43 6.71 6.11
N GLY A 267 -5.39 7.74 6.96
CA GLY A 267 -4.13 8.27 7.48
C GLY A 267 -3.11 8.67 6.41
N LEU A 268 -3.56 9.17 5.25
CA LEU A 268 -2.70 9.51 4.11
C LEU A 268 -1.61 10.55 4.45
N GLN A 269 -1.78 11.28 5.54
CA GLN A 269 -0.80 12.24 6.08
C GLN A 269 0.22 11.60 7.04
N SER A 270 0.32 10.26 7.10
CA SER A 270 1.34 9.59 7.90
C SER A 270 2.72 10.09 7.47
N HIS A 271 3.51 10.60 8.41
CA HIS A 271 4.82 11.14 8.11
C HIS A 271 5.79 10.00 7.74
N PHE A 272 6.07 9.87 6.44
CA PHE A 272 7.14 9.01 5.94
C PHE A 272 8.48 9.73 6.03
N ASN A 273 9.27 9.39 7.05
CA ASN A 273 10.67 9.80 7.11
C ASN A 273 11.51 8.83 6.26
N MET A 274 11.45 8.98 4.93
CA MET A 274 12.21 8.12 4.02
C MET A 274 13.70 8.46 4.08
N PRO A 275 14.59 7.47 4.30
CA PRO A 275 16.02 7.71 4.38
C PRO A 275 16.60 7.98 2.99
N LYS A 276 17.28 9.13 2.84
CA LYS A 276 17.89 9.56 1.58
C LYS A 276 19.29 8.97 1.32
N ASN A 277 19.87 8.34 2.33
CA ASN A 277 21.22 7.76 2.28
C ASN A 277 21.27 6.35 1.65
N PHE A 278 20.11 5.72 1.41
CA PHE A 278 20.05 4.41 0.76
C PHE A 278 19.56 4.53 -0.68
N ILE A 279 20.14 3.71 -1.56
CA ILE A 279 19.84 3.71 -3.01
C ILE A 279 18.38 3.37 -3.33
N TRP A 280 17.70 2.59 -2.50
CA TRP A 280 16.28 2.25 -2.66
C TRP A 280 15.34 3.35 -2.14
N GLY A 281 15.85 4.30 -1.35
CA GLY A 281 15.03 5.35 -0.75
C GLY A 281 14.43 6.30 -1.79
N ALA A 282 15.21 6.63 -2.83
CA ALA A 282 14.77 7.54 -3.90
C ALA A 282 13.54 7.03 -4.68
N PRO A 283 13.52 5.81 -5.26
CA PRO A 283 12.35 5.32 -5.99
C PRO A 283 11.11 5.13 -5.10
N ILE A 284 11.27 4.73 -3.83
CA ILE A 284 10.14 4.61 -2.90
C ILE A 284 9.60 6.00 -2.53
N LEU A 285 10.46 6.99 -2.29
CA LEU A 285 10.06 8.37 -2.03
C LEU A 285 9.28 8.96 -3.21
N LEU A 286 9.77 8.73 -4.44
CA LEU A 286 9.11 9.20 -5.65
C LEU A 286 7.70 8.60 -5.79
N LEU A 287 7.55 7.30 -5.54
CA LEU A 287 6.23 6.66 -5.52
C LEU A 287 5.31 7.23 -4.44
N HIS A 288 5.84 7.45 -3.25
CA HIS A 288 5.10 8.05 -2.14
C HIS A 288 4.60 9.46 -2.51
N GLU A 289 5.45 10.30 -3.10
CA GLU A 289 5.09 11.65 -3.58
C GLU A 289 4.02 11.59 -4.67
N ARG A 290 4.17 10.71 -5.68
CA ARG A 290 3.17 10.53 -6.74
C ARG A 290 1.80 10.12 -6.18
N ILE A 291 1.75 9.17 -5.24
CA ILE A 291 0.49 8.73 -4.61
C ILE A 291 -0.12 9.88 -3.77
N LEU A 292 0.71 10.67 -3.08
CA LEU A 292 0.23 11.86 -2.36
C LEU A 292 -0.33 12.93 -3.30
N GLU A 293 0.30 13.15 -4.46
CA GLU A 293 -0.20 14.05 -5.49
C GLU A 293 -1.56 13.59 -6.03
N GLU A 294 -1.72 12.29 -6.31
CA GLU A 294 -3.02 11.70 -6.70
C GLU A 294 -4.09 11.94 -5.63
N SER A 295 -3.75 11.81 -4.34
CA SER A 295 -4.68 12.05 -3.24
C SER A 295 -5.15 13.51 -3.11
N LYS A 296 -4.32 14.47 -3.55
CA LYS A 296 -4.60 15.91 -3.47
C LYS A 296 -5.46 16.41 -4.63
N LYS A 297 -5.65 15.60 -5.69
CA LYS A 297 -6.51 15.98 -6.82
C LYS A 297 -7.93 16.25 -6.33
N LYS A 298 -8.52 17.35 -6.81
CA LYS A 298 -9.87 17.80 -6.38
C LYS A 298 -10.93 16.70 -6.56
N GLU A 299 -10.79 15.91 -7.60
CA GLU A 299 -11.71 14.81 -7.95
C GLU A 299 -11.59 13.60 -7.01
N ARG A 300 -10.53 13.51 -6.20
CA ARG A 300 -10.21 12.38 -5.30
C ARG A 300 -10.35 12.72 -3.81
N ARG A 301 -10.71 13.96 -3.46
CA ARG A 301 -10.70 14.45 -2.07
C ARG A 301 -11.75 13.76 -1.17
N ASN A 302 -12.81 13.21 -1.76
CA ASN A 302 -13.90 12.54 -1.04
C ASN A 302 -14.07 11.06 -1.42
N THR A 303 -13.21 10.51 -2.29
CA THR A 303 -13.28 9.10 -2.71
C THR A 303 -12.84 8.21 -1.55
N CYS A 304 -13.54 7.11 -1.27
CA CYS A 304 -13.22 6.12 -0.22
C CYS A 304 -11.89 5.36 -0.43
N GLY A 305 -11.35 5.34 -1.65
CA GLY A 305 -10.03 4.76 -1.97
C GLY A 305 -9.40 5.47 -3.18
N LEU A 306 -8.07 5.38 -3.34
CA LEU A 306 -7.36 5.96 -4.48
C LEU A 306 -7.24 5.01 -5.68
N LEU A 307 -7.75 3.79 -5.58
CA LEU A 307 -7.76 2.83 -6.68
C LEU A 307 -8.37 3.44 -7.94
N LYS A 308 -7.72 3.26 -9.10
CA LYS A 308 -8.16 3.82 -10.38
C LYS A 308 -9.59 3.41 -10.71
N GLU A 309 -9.90 2.13 -10.54
CA GLU A 309 -11.17 1.54 -10.90
C GLU A 309 -12.31 2.13 -10.05
N ILE A 310 -12.09 2.43 -8.76
CA ILE A 310 -13.10 3.08 -7.89
C ILE A 310 -13.50 4.44 -8.44
N TYR A 311 -12.54 5.24 -8.89
CA TYR A 311 -12.85 6.51 -9.55
C TYR A 311 -13.55 6.33 -10.90
N GLY A 312 -13.21 5.27 -11.63
CA GLY A 312 -13.97 4.86 -12.81
C GLY A 312 -15.44 4.61 -12.46
N ILE A 313 -15.72 3.89 -11.36
CA ILE A 313 -17.07 3.66 -10.86
C ILE A 313 -17.76 4.99 -10.55
N GLU A 314 -17.15 5.86 -9.74
CA GLU A 314 -17.77 7.13 -9.34
C GLU A 314 -18.09 8.02 -10.54
N LYS A 315 -17.14 8.13 -11.48
CA LYS A 315 -17.28 8.93 -12.69
C LYS A 315 -18.42 8.40 -13.55
N SER A 316 -18.40 7.10 -13.86
CA SER A 316 -19.44 6.46 -14.66
C SER A 316 -20.80 6.53 -13.96
N ALA A 317 -20.87 6.28 -12.66
CA ALA A 317 -22.12 6.32 -11.90
C ALA A 317 -22.74 7.73 -11.88
N ARG A 318 -21.92 8.78 -11.68
CA ARG A 318 -22.40 10.18 -11.69
C ARG A 318 -22.98 10.56 -13.05
N PHE A 319 -22.25 10.29 -14.12
CA PHE A 319 -22.71 10.59 -15.48
C PHE A 319 -23.96 9.80 -15.86
N MET A 320 -24.01 8.51 -15.50
CA MET A 320 -25.18 7.69 -15.75
C MET A 320 -26.39 8.20 -14.99
N ASN A 321 -26.23 8.66 -13.74
CA ASN A 321 -27.31 9.20 -12.95
C ASN A 321 -27.88 10.49 -13.58
N GLU A 322 -27.00 11.43 -13.96
CA GLU A 322 -27.38 12.66 -14.68
C GLU A 322 -28.12 12.36 -15.99
N LEU A 323 -27.63 11.37 -16.75
CA LEU A 323 -28.26 10.94 -17.99
C LEU A 323 -29.65 10.35 -17.73
N THR A 324 -29.80 9.48 -16.74
CA THR A 324 -31.10 8.89 -16.37
C THR A 324 -32.11 9.92 -15.86
N ASP A 325 -31.65 11.04 -15.29
CA ASP A 325 -32.51 12.15 -14.87
C ASP A 325 -32.98 13.02 -16.04
N SER A 326 -32.15 13.12 -17.10
CA SER A 326 -32.46 13.92 -18.29
C SER A 326 -33.40 13.22 -19.29
N ILE A 327 -33.60 11.90 -19.16
CA ILE A 327 -34.40 11.10 -20.08
C ILE A 327 -35.90 11.42 -19.90
N GLN A 328 -36.54 11.83 -20.98
CA GLN A 328 -38.00 11.92 -21.11
C GLN A 328 -38.46 10.97 -22.21
N PHE A 329 -39.59 10.30 -21.99
CA PHE A 329 -40.15 9.35 -22.95
C PHE A 329 -41.21 10.01 -23.84
N PRO A 330 -41.26 9.68 -25.14
CA PRO A 330 -40.45 8.69 -25.87
C PRO A 330 -38.97 9.10 -26.06
N LEU A 331 -38.06 8.13 -25.95
CA LEU A 331 -36.61 8.36 -25.92
C LEU A 331 -36.08 8.74 -27.32
N PRO A 332 -35.37 9.88 -27.47
CA PRO A 332 -34.69 10.22 -28.73
C PRO A 332 -33.56 9.23 -29.05
N GLU A 333 -33.37 8.91 -30.33
CA GLU A 333 -32.30 8.01 -30.79
C GLU A 333 -30.89 8.50 -30.39
N GLU A 334 -30.65 9.82 -30.41
CA GLU A 334 -29.40 10.43 -29.94
C GLU A 334 -29.14 10.15 -28.45
N LYS A 335 -30.18 10.19 -27.61
CA LYS A 335 -30.08 9.89 -26.18
C LYS A 335 -29.89 8.41 -25.93
N GLU A 336 -30.49 7.55 -26.74
CA GLU A 336 -30.26 6.11 -26.69
C GLU A 336 -28.81 5.75 -27.04
N GLU A 337 -28.25 6.37 -28.08
CA GLU A 337 -26.84 6.20 -28.44
C GLU A 337 -25.91 6.75 -27.36
N GLU A 338 -26.25 7.88 -26.73
CA GLU A 338 -25.50 8.41 -25.59
C GLU A 338 -25.49 7.39 -24.43
N VAL A 339 -26.63 6.82 -24.06
CA VAL A 339 -26.71 5.77 -23.02
C VAL A 339 -25.84 4.57 -23.39
N ARG A 340 -25.91 4.10 -24.64
CA ARG A 340 -25.13 2.96 -25.12
C ARG A 340 -23.62 3.20 -24.97
N LYS A 341 -23.14 4.37 -25.40
CA LYS A 341 -21.74 4.76 -25.25
C LYS A 341 -21.29 4.75 -23.77
N ARG A 342 -22.11 5.28 -22.86
CA ARG A 342 -21.76 5.29 -21.43
C ARG A 342 -21.83 3.90 -20.79
N VAL A 343 -22.73 3.03 -21.25
CA VAL A 343 -22.78 1.62 -20.85
C VAL A 343 -21.50 0.90 -21.25
N ASP A 344 -20.95 1.18 -22.43
CA ASP A 344 -19.67 0.61 -22.87
C ASP A 344 -18.49 1.12 -22.02
N GLU A 345 -18.45 2.42 -21.69
CA GLU A 345 -17.46 2.95 -20.75
C GLU A 345 -17.55 2.27 -19.37
N LEU A 346 -18.76 2.06 -18.86
CA LEU A 346 -18.99 1.36 -17.59
C LEU A 346 -18.59 -0.11 -17.67
N ARG A 347 -18.82 -0.76 -18.81
CA ARG A 347 -18.45 -2.17 -19.05
C ARG A 347 -16.93 -2.37 -18.98
N VAL A 348 -16.14 -1.40 -19.44
CA VAL A 348 -14.67 -1.42 -19.29
C VAL A 348 -14.26 -1.42 -17.82
N VAL A 349 -14.84 -0.52 -17.01
CA VAL A 349 -14.56 -0.44 -15.55
C VAL A 349 -14.98 -1.72 -14.84
N TYR A 350 -16.19 -2.21 -15.12
CA TYR A 350 -16.71 -3.46 -14.56
C TYR A 350 -15.83 -4.66 -14.93
N GLY A 351 -15.37 -4.75 -16.18
CA GLY A 351 -14.49 -5.82 -16.64
C GLY A 351 -13.14 -5.82 -15.92
N ALA A 352 -12.54 -4.65 -15.72
CA ALA A 352 -11.29 -4.51 -14.97
C ALA A 352 -11.42 -5.00 -13.53
N LEU A 353 -12.52 -4.63 -12.85
CA LEU A 353 -12.82 -5.10 -11.49
C LEU A 353 -13.07 -6.60 -11.45
N LYS A 354 -13.92 -7.12 -12.34
CA LYS A 354 -14.28 -8.54 -12.39
C LYS A 354 -13.07 -9.45 -12.54
N ASN A 355 -12.13 -9.06 -13.40
CA ASN A 355 -10.94 -9.86 -13.67
C ASN A 355 -9.84 -9.64 -12.64
N GLY A 356 -9.80 -8.46 -12.00
CA GLY A 356 -8.71 -8.06 -11.12
C GLY A 356 -8.92 -8.33 -9.63
N LEU A 357 -10.15 -8.27 -9.12
CA LEU A 357 -10.40 -8.36 -7.66
C LEU A 357 -10.09 -9.74 -7.08
N ASP A 358 -10.43 -10.83 -7.77
CA ASP A 358 -10.17 -12.19 -7.29
C ASP A 358 -8.67 -12.52 -7.18
N PRO A 359 -7.84 -12.24 -8.21
CA PRO A 359 -6.39 -12.35 -8.08
C PRO A 359 -5.82 -11.49 -6.96
N LEU A 360 -6.28 -10.24 -6.84
CA LEU A 360 -5.81 -9.32 -5.83
C LEU A 360 -6.11 -9.82 -4.41
N GLU A 361 -7.33 -10.31 -4.16
CA GLU A 361 -7.70 -10.89 -2.87
C GLU A 361 -6.82 -12.10 -2.51
N LYS A 362 -6.53 -12.96 -3.50
CA LYS A 362 -5.63 -14.11 -3.32
C LYS A 362 -4.21 -13.67 -2.97
N GLN A 363 -3.68 -12.64 -3.62
CA GLN A 363 -2.35 -12.08 -3.31
C GLN A 363 -2.31 -11.47 -1.90
N VAL A 364 -3.34 -10.73 -1.48
CA VAL A 364 -3.43 -10.20 -0.10
C VAL A 364 -3.44 -11.34 0.92
N ARG A 365 -4.16 -12.44 0.64
CA ARG A 365 -4.13 -13.65 1.49
C ARG A 365 -2.76 -14.31 1.51
N GLU A 366 -2.06 -14.36 0.38
CA GLU A 366 -0.69 -14.89 0.34
C GLU A 366 0.26 -14.04 1.19
N VAL A 367 0.19 -12.70 1.07
CA VAL A 367 0.96 -11.77 1.93
C VAL A 367 0.68 -12.03 3.40
N PHE A 368 -0.59 -12.16 3.79
CA PHE A 368 -0.97 -12.49 5.16
C PHE A 368 -0.30 -13.79 5.64
N HIS A 369 -0.41 -14.89 4.86
CA HIS A 369 0.18 -16.17 5.24
C HIS A 369 1.71 -16.12 5.29
N ARG A 370 2.35 -15.37 4.38
CA ARG A 370 3.81 -15.19 4.34
C ARG A 370 4.32 -14.45 5.56
N ILE A 371 3.61 -13.41 6.01
CA ILE A 371 3.93 -12.71 7.26
C ILE A 371 3.85 -13.66 8.45
N VAL A 372 2.75 -14.43 8.57
CA VAL A 372 2.55 -15.39 9.65
C VAL A 372 3.68 -16.43 9.67
N ARG A 373 3.94 -17.07 8.53
CA ARG A 373 4.99 -18.10 8.41
C ARG A 373 6.37 -17.56 8.77
N SER A 374 6.74 -16.41 8.21
CA SER A 374 8.06 -15.81 8.43
C SER A 374 8.29 -15.41 9.89
N ARG A 375 7.24 -14.94 10.57
CA ARG A 375 7.28 -14.65 12.00
C ARG A 375 7.48 -15.91 12.83
N THR A 376 6.72 -16.97 12.56
CA THR A 376 6.86 -18.24 13.29
C THR A 376 8.28 -18.80 13.13
N GLU A 377 8.76 -18.93 11.90
CA GLU A 377 10.09 -19.47 11.61
C GLU A 377 11.22 -18.59 12.18
N GLY A 378 11.08 -17.27 12.11
CA GLY A 378 12.08 -16.34 12.62
C GLY A 378 12.16 -16.31 14.15
N LEU A 379 11.02 -16.34 14.84
CA LEU A 379 10.98 -16.40 16.31
C LEU A 379 11.48 -17.75 16.84
N ASP A 380 11.14 -18.86 16.18
CA ASP A 380 11.64 -20.19 16.54
C ASP A 380 13.17 -20.26 16.40
N SER A 381 13.74 -19.53 15.44
CA SER A 381 15.17 -19.48 15.21
C SER A 381 15.91 -18.68 16.28
N ILE A 382 15.32 -17.58 16.78
CA ILE A 382 15.86 -16.84 17.93
C ILE A 382 15.80 -17.69 19.20
N ALA A 383 14.69 -18.39 19.43
CA ALA A 383 14.52 -19.23 20.61
C ALA A 383 15.56 -20.38 20.65
N ARG A 384 15.75 -21.10 19.53
CA ARG A 384 16.73 -22.20 19.45
C ARG A 384 18.19 -21.76 19.55
N GLY A 385 18.51 -20.51 19.22
CA GLY A 385 19.87 -19.98 19.33
C GLY A 385 20.20 -19.35 20.69
N SER A 386 19.23 -19.35 21.62
CA SER A 386 19.39 -18.87 23.00
C SER A 386 19.63 -20.02 24.00
N ASP A 387 19.43 -21.26 23.56
CA ASP A 387 19.82 -22.50 24.24
C ASP A 387 21.27 -22.87 23.85
#